data_AF-A0A2M8NQ15-F1
#
_entry.id   AF-A0A2M8NQ15-F1
#
_cell.length_a   1.000
_cell.length_b   1.000
_cell.length_c   1.000
_cell.angle_alpha   90.00
_cell.angle_beta   90.00
_cell.angle_gamma   90.00
#
_symmetry.space_group_name_H-M   'P 1'
#
loop_
_entity.id
_entity.type
_entity.pdbx_description
1 polymer ?
#
loop_
_entity_poly.entity_id
_entity_poly.type
_entity_poly.pdbx_seq_one_letter_code
_entity_poly.pdbx_strand_id
1 'polypeptide(L)'
;MLNRERNMTQRILTLAKTDTYSQTNIENPRLRLVVRVGWFSFVFIHLLIFAFGIPYFLSSNNTLVDMSQAWFFVVIDILTIGGFLLFGSVIVVRRSDNWMALYTVWAMLFFGLLNSVTYTLFLRSDERLLFFSVVSAILLYMFLLIFPDGRFRPRWTIVLVIAFFIWDVIARSGVSDRSNLMIGLIDLLFILVVLMICIYRYRVYFSPARKQQTKWVITGSAMAVIAIQMRTIVLGYLQLNAPADVYQFIVIASYP
;
A
#
# COMPACT_ATOMS: atom_id res chain seq x y z
N MET A 1 -44.12 23.67 -7.42
CA MET A 1 -42.95 23.31 -6.59
C MET A 1 -42.78 21.79 -6.46
N LEU A 2 -43.82 21.02 -6.14
CA LEU A 2 -43.79 19.54 -6.04
C LEU A 2 -43.17 18.79 -7.24
N ASN A 3 -43.44 19.22 -8.48
CA ASN A 3 -42.86 18.57 -9.67
C ASN A 3 -41.35 18.80 -9.82
N ARG A 4 -40.83 19.91 -9.30
CA ARG A 4 -39.40 20.24 -9.36
C ARG A 4 -38.61 19.43 -8.35
N GLU A 5 -39.16 19.24 -7.15
CA GLU A 5 -38.58 18.37 -6.13
C GLU A 5 -38.60 16.90 -6.56
N ARG A 6 -39.73 16.40 -7.08
CA ARG A 6 -39.85 15.02 -7.57
C ARG A 6 -38.86 14.72 -8.70
N ASN A 7 -38.65 15.66 -9.63
CA ASN A 7 -37.62 15.54 -10.68
C ASN A 7 -36.19 15.61 -10.14
N MET A 8 -35.95 16.39 -9.07
CA MET A 8 -34.64 16.48 -8.42
C MET A 8 -34.33 15.18 -7.67
N THR A 9 -35.30 14.62 -6.94
CA THR A 9 -35.18 13.32 -6.25
C THR A 9 -34.98 12.18 -7.25
N GLN A 10 -35.73 12.16 -8.36
CA GLN A 10 -35.52 11.17 -9.42
C GLN A 10 -34.15 11.29 -10.09
N ARG A 11 -33.64 12.51 -10.32
CA ARG A 11 -32.26 12.73 -10.80
C ARG A 11 -31.21 12.27 -9.81
N ILE A 12 -31.39 12.54 -8.51
CA ILE A 12 -30.48 12.07 -7.45
C ILE A 12 -30.49 10.55 -7.37
N LEU A 13 -31.67 9.92 -7.48
CA LEU A 13 -31.81 8.46 -7.47
C LEU A 13 -31.21 7.81 -8.72
N THR A 14 -31.37 8.41 -9.91
CA THR A 14 -30.75 7.90 -11.14
C THR A 14 -29.25 8.08 -11.13
N LEU A 15 -28.72 9.23 -10.68
CA LEU A 15 -27.29 9.46 -10.50
C LEU A 15 -26.68 8.50 -9.48
N ALA A 16 -27.34 8.28 -8.34
CA ALA A 16 -26.94 7.30 -7.34
C ALA A 16 -26.92 5.86 -7.89
N LYS A 17 -27.87 5.52 -8.77
CA LYS A 17 -27.94 4.21 -9.42
C LYS A 17 -26.82 4.02 -10.47
N THR A 18 -26.45 5.07 -11.21
CA THR A 18 -25.36 5.03 -12.20
C THR A 18 -23.96 5.08 -11.57
N ASP A 19 -23.79 5.75 -10.42
CA ASP A 19 -22.48 5.99 -9.79
C ASP A 19 -21.92 4.81 -8.98
N THR A 20 -22.77 3.84 -8.62
CA THR A 20 -22.42 2.81 -7.62
C THR A 20 -21.91 1.51 -8.25
N TYR A 21 -22.21 1.22 -9.52
CA TYR A 21 -21.95 -0.11 -10.09
C TYR A 21 -21.29 -0.17 -11.47
N SER A 22 -21.38 0.86 -12.32
CA SER A 22 -20.95 0.72 -13.72
C SER A 22 -19.45 0.94 -13.96
N GLN A 23 -18.84 1.90 -13.27
CA GLN A 23 -17.53 2.42 -13.71
C GLN A 23 -16.33 1.53 -13.34
N THR A 24 -16.49 0.66 -12.35
CA THR A 24 -15.41 -0.22 -11.86
C THR A 24 -15.69 -1.71 -12.08
N ASN A 25 -16.81 -2.05 -12.70
CA ASN A 25 -17.13 -3.43 -13.01
C ASN A 25 -16.48 -3.87 -14.33
N ILE A 26 -15.89 -5.08 -14.32
CA ILE A 26 -15.30 -5.69 -15.51
C ILE A 26 -16.40 -6.49 -16.21
N GLU A 27 -17.01 -5.95 -17.25
CA GLU A 27 -18.12 -6.62 -17.96
C GLU A 27 -17.66 -7.88 -18.73
N ASN A 28 -16.47 -7.84 -19.34
CA ASN A 28 -15.96 -8.95 -20.16
C ASN A 28 -15.36 -10.08 -19.30
N PRO A 29 -15.90 -11.32 -19.35
CA PRO A 29 -15.44 -12.45 -18.52
C PRO A 29 -14.05 -12.96 -18.89
N ARG A 30 -13.64 -12.90 -20.17
CA ARG A 30 -12.30 -13.32 -20.59
C ARG A 30 -11.23 -12.34 -20.10
N LEU A 31 -11.50 -11.05 -20.26
CA LEU A 31 -10.64 -10.01 -19.71
C LEU A 31 -10.53 -10.14 -18.18
N ARG A 32 -11.65 -10.43 -17.51
CA ARG A 32 -11.68 -10.66 -16.06
C ARG A 32 -10.78 -11.84 -15.64
N LEU A 33 -10.77 -12.93 -16.41
CA LEU A 33 -9.92 -14.09 -16.14
C LEU A 33 -8.44 -13.75 -16.36
N VAL A 34 -8.09 -13.14 -17.50
CA VAL A 34 -6.69 -12.75 -17.81
C VAL A 34 -6.14 -11.83 -16.73
N VAL A 35 -6.92 -10.81 -16.37
CA VAL A 35 -6.61 -9.87 -15.30
C VAL A 35 -6.38 -10.64 -14.00
N ARG A 36 -7.28 -11.53 -13.57
CA ARG A 36 -7.08 -12.37 -12.38
C ARG A 36 -5.83 -13.25 -12.42
N VAL A 37 -5.54 -13.92 -13.54
CA VAL A 37 -4.41 -14.85 -13.63
C VAL A 37 -3.09 -14.09 -13.57
N GLY A 38 -2.94 -13.02 -14.38
CA GLY A 38 -1.76 -12.16 -14.31
C GLY A 38 -1.60 -11.58 -12.91
N TRP A 39 -2.71 -11.22 -12.29
CA TRP A 39 -2.76 -10.74 -10.93
C TRP A 39 -2.26 -11.79 -9.91
N PHE A 40 -2.90 -12.95 -9.81
CA PHE A 40 -2.47 -13.99 -8.86
C PHE A 40 -1.01 -14.39 -9.04
N SER A 41 -0.52 -14.38 -10.28
CA SER A 41 0.89 -14.67 -10.58
C SER A 41 1.84 -13.66 -9.92
N PHE A 42 1.55 -12.36 -10.01
CA PHE A 42 2.40 -11.32 -9.40
C PHE A 42 2.37 -11.37 -7.86
N VAL A 43 1.18 -11.60 -7.27
CA VAL A 43 1.04 -11.83 -5.82
C VAL A 43 1.86 -13.04 -5.39
N PHE A 44 1.76 -14.14 -6.13
CA PHE A 44 2.50 -15.36 -5.87
C PHE A 44 4.02 -15.13 -5.93
N ILE A 45 4.50 -14.36 -6.91
CA ILE A 45 5.91 -13.95 -6.98
C ILE A 45 6.36 -13.21 -5.72
N HIS A 46 5.55 -12.27 -5.21
CA HIS A 46 5.92 -11.53 -4.00
C HIS A 46 5.92 -12.41 -2.75
N LEU A 47 4.98 -13.36 -2.66
CA LEU A 47 4.96 -14.35 -1.57
C LEU A 47 6.15 -15.30 -1.65
N LEU A 48 6.59 -15.69 -2.85
CA LEU A 48 7.81 -16.47 -3.03
C LEU A 48 9.04 -15.67 -2.59
N ILE A 49 9.15 -14.41 -3.00
CA ILE A 49 10.24 -13.52 -2.57
C ILE A 49 10.27 -13.42 -1.04
N PHE A 50 9.11 -13.22 -0.39
CA PHE A 50 9.01 -13.23 1.07
C PHE A 50 9.47 -14.55 1.67
N ALA A 51 9.01 -15.69 1.13
CA ALA A 51 9.38 -17.01 1.62
C ALA A 51 10.90 -17.28 1.50
N PHE A 52 11.54 -16.84 0.40
CA PHE A 52 12.99 -16.92 0.23
C PHE A 52 13.74 -15.89 1.10
N GLY A 53 13.10 -14.78 1.48
CA GLY A 53 13.64 -13.81 2.41
C GLY A 53 13.76 -14.32 3.84
N ILE A 54 12.93 -15.29 4.26
CA ILE A 54 12.98 -15.89 5.60
C ILE A 54 14.34 -16.54 5.90
N PRO A 55 14.84 -17.52 5.12
CA PRO A 55 16.14 -18.13 5.40
C PRO A 55 17.29 -17.12 5.29
N TYR A 56 17.19 -16.13 4.40
CA TYR A 56 18.16 -15.05 4.33
C TYR A 56 18.20 -14.24 5.63
N PHE A 57 17.03 -13.83 6.13
CA PHE A 57 16.89 -13.04 7.35
C PHE A 57 17.31 -13.81 8.61
N LEU A 58 17.10 -15.12 8.63
CA LEU A 58 17.52 -16.02 9.70
C LEU A 58 18.97 -16.49 9.59
N SER A 59 19.66 -16.24 8.47
CA SER A 59 21.05 -16.63 8.30
C SER A 59 21.99 -15.73 9.10
N SER A 60 23.17 -16.24 9.45
CA SER A 60 24.24 -15.45 10.11
C SER A 60 24.74 -14.27 9.27
N ASN A 61 24.31 -14.15 8.02
CA ASN A 61 24.62 -13.01 7.16
C ASN A 61 23.84 -11.74 7.57
N ASN A 62 22.74 -11.89 8.31
CA ASN A 62 22.00 -10.75 8.84
C ASN A 62 22.62 -10.29 10.18
N THR A 63 23.42 -9.24 10.13
CA THR A 63 24.07 -8.66 11.32
C THR A 63 23.20 -7.63 12.03
N LEU A 64 22.00 -7.31 11.51
CA LEU A 64 21.16 -6.22 12.01
C LEU A 64 20.29 -6.63 13.19
N VAL A 65 20.04 -7.93 13.36
CA VAL A 65 19.13 -8.46 14.39
C VAL A 65 19.77 -9.71 14.98
N ASP A 66 19.84 -9.78 16.30
CA ASP A 66 20.28 -10.99 17.00
C ASP A 66 19.38 -12.18 16.63
N MET A 67 19.98 -13.36 16.40
CA MET A 67 19.26 -14.58 16.01
C MET A 67 18.14 -14.94 16.98
N SER A 68 18.32 -14.62 18.28
CA SER A 68 17.32 -14.81 19.32
C SER A 68 16.03 -14.01 19.06
N GLN A 69 16.14 -12.85 18.40
CA GLN A 69 15.03 -11.94 18.09
C GLN A 69 14.52 -12.08 16.65
N ALA A 70 15.31 -12.65 15.74
CA ALA A 70 14.93 -12.77 14.32
C ALA A 70 13.61 -13.55 14.11
N TRP A 71 13.38 -14.61 14.88
CA TRP A 71 12.13 -15.37 14.82
C TRP A 71 10.89 -14.55 15.20
N PHE A 72 11.01 -13.62 16.15
CA PHE A 72 9.91 -12.73 16.51
C PHE A 72 9.47 -11.88 15.32
N PHE A 73 10.41 -11.33 14.55
CA PHE A 73 10.13 -10.55 13.36
C PHE A 73 9.46 -11.37 12.26
N VAL A 74 9.97 -12.57 11.99
CA VAL A 74 9.38 -13.46 10.98
C VAL A 74 7.94 -13.82 11.34
N VAL A 75 7.67 -14.15 12.62
CA VAL A 75 6.31 -14.47 13.07
C VAL A 75 5.37 -13.29 12.89
N ILE A 76 5.78 -12.08 13.29
CA ILE A 76 4.96 -10.86 13.12
C ILE A 76 4.70 -10.57 11.64
N ASP A 77 5.70 -10.75 10.78
CA ASP A 77 5.56 -10.53 9.34
C ASP A 77 4.59 -11.56 8.73
N ILE A 78 4.67 -12.84 9.10
CA ILE A 78 3.74 -13.90 8.69
C ILE A 78 2.31 -13.57 9.14
N LEU A 79 2.13 -13.15 10.40
CA LEU A 79 0.81 -12.79 10.93
C LEU A 79 0.23 -11.57 10.18
N THR A 80 1.06 -10.58 9.88
CA THR A 80 0.65 -9.37 9.17
C THR A 80 0.24 -9.69 7.73
N ILE A 81 1.09 -10.39 6.97
CA ILE A 81 0.82 -10.79 5.59
C ILE A 81 -0.38 -11.75 5.53
N GLY A 82 -0.44 -12.73 6.44
CA GLY A 82 -1.55 -13.67 6.57
C GLY A 82 -2.88 -12.97 6.87
N GLY A 83 -2.87 -11.95 7.73
CA GLY A 83 -4.04 -11.11 8.00
C GLY A 83 -4.54 -10.41 6.74
N PHE A 84 -3.65 -9.76 5.98
CA PHE A 84 -4.02 -9.12 4.71
C PHE A 84 -4.51 -10.11 3.66
N LEU A 85 -3.90 -11.30 3.56
CA LEU A 85 -4.37 -12.37 2.67
C LEU A 85 -5.77 -12.87 3.05
N LEU A 86 -6.06 -13.01 4.35
CA LEU A 86 -7.37 -13.44 4.84
C LEU A 86 -8.46 -12.44 4.43
N PHE A 87 -8.28 -11.15 4.77
CA PHE A 87 -9.24 -10.11 4.38
C PHE A 87 -9.34 -9.95 2.86
N GLY A 88 -8.20 -10.02 2.18
CA GLY A 88 -8.11 -9.97 0.74
C GLY A 88 -8.93 -11.07 0.06
N SER A 89 -8.80 -12.30 0.52
CA SER A 89 -9.53 -13.46 -0.01
C SER A 89 -11.05 -13.29 0.12
N VAL A 90 -11.52 -12.77 1.26
CA VAL A 90 -12.95 -12.47 1.47
C VAL A 90 -13.46 -11.43 0.47
N ILE A 91 -12.69 -10.38 0.20
CA ILE A 91 -13.05 -9.33 -0.77
C ILE A 91 -13.09 -9.90 -2.19
N VAL A 92 -12.06 -10.68 -2.58
CA VAL A 92 -12.02 -11.30 -3.91
C VAL A 92 -13.23 -12.21 -4.12
N VAL A 93 -13.55 -13.09 -3.17
CA VAL A 93 -14.70 -14.00 -3.31
C VAL A 93 -16.01 -13.22 -3.47
N ARG A 94 -16.20 -12.13 -2.72
CA ARG A 94 -17.45 -11.36 -2.74
C ARG A 94 -17.58 -10.33 -3.87
N ARG A 95 -16.47 -9.78 -4.38
CA ARG A 95 -16.46 -8.61 -5.29
C ARG A 95 -15.45 -8.75 -6.43
N SER A 96 -15.28 -9.97 -6.93
CA SER A 96 -14.36 -10.25 -8.05
C SER A 96 -14.81 -9.69 -9.41
N ASP A 97 -15.99 -9.07 -9.49
CA ASP A 97 -16.51 -8.32 -10.63
C ASP A 97 -15.96 -6.89 -10.69
N ASN A 98 -15.44 -6.37 -9.59
CA ASN A 98 -15.00 -4.99 -9.46
C ASN A 98 -13.46 -4.88 -9.48
N TRP A 99 -12.89 -4.22 -10.49
CA TRP A 99 -11.43 -4.11 -10.62
C TRP A 99 -10.80 -3.28 -9.50
N MET A 100 -11.53 -2.29 -8.97
CA MET A 100 -11.03 -1.47 -7.87
C MET A 100 -11.01 -2.26 -6.55
N ALA A 101 -11.99 -3.15 -6.34
CA ALA A 101 -11.98 -4.05 -5.19
C ALA A 101 -10.80 -5.03 -5.25
N LEU A 102 -10.51 -5.58 -6.43
CA LEU A 102 -9.30 -6.39 -6.64
C LEU A 102 -8.04 -5.57 -6.34
N TYR A 103 -7.95 -4.33 -6.82
CA TYR A 103 -6.80 -3.47 -6.55
C TYR A 103 -6.66 -3.08 -5.06
N THR A 104 -7.78 -2.98 -4.30
CA THR A 104 -7.71 -2.81 -2.85
C THR A 104 -7.03 -3.99 -2.15
N VAL A 105 -7.38 -5.23 -2.54
CA VAL A 105 -6.74 -6.43 -1.98
C VAL A 105 -5.23 -6.43 -2.18
N TRP A 106 -4.82 -5.89 -3.33
CA TRP A 106 -3.42 -5.78 -3.71
C TRP A 106 -2.68 -4.74 -2.90
N ALA A 107 -3.25 -3.54 -2.84
CA ALA A 107 -2.70 -2.47 -2.02
C ALA A 107 -2.55 -2.91 -0.57
N MET A 108 -3.52 -3.66 -0.03
CA MET A 108 -3.42 -4.25 1.31
C MET A 108 -2.26 -5.23 1.45
N LEU A 109 -2.08 -6.13 0.48
CA LEU A 109 -0.97 -7.09 0.52
C LEU A 109 0.40 -6.40 0.39
N PHE A 110 0.57 -5.48 -0.56
CA PHE A 110 1.81 -4.71 -0.70
C PHE A 110 2.08 -3.84 0.49
N PHE A 111 1.04 -3.26 1.10
CA PHE A 111 1.20 -2.54 2.35
C PHE A 111 1.77 -3.46 3.44
N GLY A 112 1.27 -4.70 3.57
CA GLY A 112 1.84 -5.69 4.50
C GLY A 112 3.28 -6.09 4.17
N LEU A 113 3.56 -6.39 2.89
CA LEU A 113 4.89 -6.81 2.44
C LEU A 113 5.94 -5.69 2.58
N LEU A 114 5.62 -4.47 2.15
CA LEU A 114 6.52 -3.32 2.26
C LEU A 114 6.79 -2.88 3.70
N ASN A 115 5.96 -3.30 4.66
CA ASN A 115 6.20 -3.08 6.08
C ASN A 115 6.75 -4.35 6.81
N SER A 116 6.97 -5.44 6.07
CA SER A 116 7.68 -6.62 6.57
C SER A 116 9.19 -6.38 6.50
N VAL A 117 9.85 -6.52 7.63
CA VAL A 117 11.31 -6.34 7.74
C VAL A 117 12.04 -7.44 6.98
N THR A 118 11.53 -8.67 7.08
CA THR A 118 12.07 -9.84 6.36
C THR A 118 12.03 -9.61 4.84
N TYR A 119 10.90 -9.10 4.33
CA TYR A 119 10.71 -8.84 2.92
C TYR A 119 11.61 -7.71 2.41
N THR A 120 11.60 -6.57 3.09
CA THR A 120 12.34 -5.37 2.63
C THR A 120 13.85 -5.57 2.69
N LEU A 121 14.37 -6.25 3.71
CA LEU A 121 15.80 -6.57 3.79
C LEU A 121 16.25 -7.48 2.66
N PHE A 122 15.45 -8.50 2.33
CA PHE A 122 15.78 -9.40 1.24
C PHE A 122 15.76 -8.67 -0.11
N LEU A 123 14.78 -7.80 -0.36
CA LEU A 123 14.74 -6.99 -1.58
C LEU A 123 15.94 -6.04 -1.71
N ARG A 124 16.51 -5.59 -0.60
CA ARG A 124 17.71 -4.72 -0.58
C ARG A 124 19.02 -5.48 -0.74
N SER A 125 19.01 -6.78 -0.51
CA SER A 125 20.21 -7.61 -0.63
C SER A 125 20.67 -7.81 -2.07
N ASP A 126 19.79 -7.62 -3.05
CA ASP A 126 20.07 -7.77 -4.47
C ASP A 126 19.42 -6.63 -5.27
N GLU A 127 20.22 -5.90 -6.04
CA GLU A 127 19.76 -4.81 -6.92
C GLU A 127 18.67 -5.25 -7.91
N ARG A 128 18.70 -6.52 -8.34
CA ARG A 128 17.69 -7.09 -9.24
C ARG A 128 16.31 -7.16 -8.60
N LEU A 129 16.26 -7.30 -7.27
CA LEU A 129 15.03 -7.39 -6.50
C LEU A 129 14.46 -6.01 -6.16
N LEU A 130 15.28 -4.95 -6.13
CA LEU A 130 14.83 -3.58 -5.88
C LEU A 130 13.69 -3.14 -6.81
N PHE A 131 13.68 -3.63 -8.05
CA PHE A 131 12.58 -3.40 -9.00
C PHE A 131 11.20 -3.77 -8.42
N PHE A 132 11.09 -4.89 -7.70
CA PHE A 132 9.82 -5.31 -7.09
C PHE A 132 9.40 -4.39 -5.94
N SER A 133 10.36 -3.84 -5.19
CA SER A 133 10.07 -2.84 -4.15
C SER A 133 9.48 -1.57 -4.76
N VAL A 134 10.16 -1.03 -5.78
CA VAL A 134 9.78 0.19 -6.48
C VAL A 134 8.39 0.04 -7.10
N VAL A 135 8.14 -1.06 -7.84
CA VAL A 135 6.83 -1.31 -8.44
C VAL A 135 5.74 -1.42 -7.38
N SER A 136 5.99 -2.13 -6.27
CA SER A 136 5.03 -2.26 -5.17
C SER A 136 4.71 -0.90 -4.54
N ALA A 137 5.72 -0.06 -4.31
CA ALA A 137 5.57 1.26 -3.72
C ALA A 137 4.74 2.19 -4.62
N ILE A 138 5.01 2.22 -5.93
CA ILE A 138 4.24 3.00 -6.90
C ILE A 138 2.79 2.52 -6.94
N LEU A 139 2.56 1.20 -6.96
CA LEU A 139 1.21 0.65 -6.97
C LEU A 139 0.45 1.01 -5.69
N LEU A 140 1.10 1.02 -4.54
CA LEU A 140 0.48 1.47 -3.30
C LEU A 140 0.18 2.99 -3.33
N TYR A 141 1.10 3.79 -3.88
CA TYR A 141 0.94 5.23 -4.00
C TYR A 141 -0.20 5.61 -4.96
N MET A 142 -0.26 4.94 -6.11
CA MET A 142 -1.33 5.08 -7.09
C MET A 142 -2.69 4.70 -6.50
N PHE A 143 -2.75 3.69 -5.62
CA PHE A 143 -3.97 3.30 -4.93
C PHE A 143 -4.57 4.47 -4.15
N LEU A 144 -3.76 5.22 -3.39
CA LEU A 144 -4.22 6.40 -2.64
C LEU A 144 -4.81 7.47 -3.57
N LEU A 145 -4.23 7.65 -4.77
CA LEU A 145 -4.63 8.68 -5.72
C LEU A 145 -5.87 8.33 -6.56
N ILE A 146 -6.20 7.04 -6.71
CA ILE A 146 -7.35 6.62 -7.52
C ILE A 146 -8.51 6.04 -6.71
N PHE A 147 -8.28 5.53 -5.50
CA PHE A 147 -9.34 4.99 -4.65
C PHE A 147 -10.37 6.07 -4.26
N PRO A 148 -11.69 5.77 -4.19
CA PRO A 148 -12.38 4.49 -4.46
C PRO A 148 -12.91 4.35 -5.90
N ASP A 149 -12.82 5.38 -6.74
CA ASP A 149 -13.49 5.40 -8.04
C ASP A 149 -12.60 4.97 -9.21
N GLY A 150 -11.32 4.69 -8.92
CA GLY A 150 -10.36 4.20 -9.90
C GLY A 150 -9.92 5.25 -10.91
N ARG A 151 -10.12 6.55 -10.62
CA ARG A 151 -9.78 7.64 -11.54
C ARG A 151 -8.88 8.66 -10.86
N PHE A 152 -7.84 9.05 -11.57
CA PHE A 152 -7.01 10.21 -11.21
C PHE A 152 -7.85 11.49 -11.28
N ARG A 153 -8.12 12.07 -10.11
CA ARG A 153 -8.84 13.34 -9.98
C ARG A 153 -8.11 14.24 -8.99
N PRO A 154 -7.61 15.40 -9.43
CA PRO A 154 -7.54 15.88 -10.81
C PRO A 154 -6.64 15.01 -11.71
N ARG A 155 -6.79 15.10 -13.05
CA ARG A 155 -6.02 14.26 -13.99
C ARG A 155 -4.51 14.47 -13.90
N TRP A 156 -4.06 15.66 -13.48
CA TRP A 156 -2.64 15.97 -13.31
C TRP A 156 -1.96 15.15 -12.21
N THR A 157 -2.73 14.51 -11.31
CA THR A 157 -2.18 13.66 -10.24
C THR A 157 -1.37 12.47 -10.78
N ILE A 158 -1.52 12.11 -12.06
CA ILE A 158 -0.64 11.15 -12.73
C ILE A 158 0.81 11.63 -12.78
N VAL A 159 1.04 12.94 -12.91
CA VAL A 159 2.39 13.53 -12.91
C VAL A 159 3.04 13.33 -11.54
N LEU A 160 2.27 13.35 -10.46
CA LEU A 160 2.81 13.05 -9.13
C LEU A 160 3.23 11.59 -8.99
N VAL A 161 2.53 10.66 -9.63
CA VAL A 161 2.94 9.24 -9.65
C VAL A 161 4.28 9.10 -10.37
N ILE A 162 4.44 9.78 -11.51
CA ILE A 162 5.69 9.78 -12.28
C ILE A 162 6.82 10.43 -11.47
N ALA A 163 6.55 11.58 -10.84
CA ALA A 163 7.53 12.28 -10.00
C ALA A 163 7.96 11.42 -8.80
N PHE A 164 7.01 10.77 -8.14
CA PHE A 164 7.28 9.84 -7.04
C PHE A 164 8.10 8.63 -7.52
N PHE A 165 7.78 8.07 -8.68
CA PHE A 165 8.56 6.97 -9.26
C PHE A 165 10.02 7.36 -9.51
N ILE A 166 10.24 8.50 -10.18
CA ILE A 166 11.58 8.99 -10.47
C ILE A 166 12.34 9.24 -9.16
N TRP A 167 11.68 9.85 -8.19
CA TRP A 167 12.25 10.09 -6.87
C TRP A 167 12.62 8.79 -6.15
N ASP A 168 11.72 7.81 -6.08
CA ASP A 168 11.94 6.54 -5.38
C ASP A 168 13.08 5.73 -6.01
N VAL A 169 13.18 5.71 -7.35
CA VAL A 169 14.32 5.11 -8.06
C VAL A 169 15.63 5.82 -7.70
N ILE A 170 15.62 7.16 -7.72
CA ILE A 170 16.80 7.97 -7.38
C ILE A 170 17.22 7.78 -5.91
N ALA A 171 16.26 7.69 -4.99
CA ALA A 171 16.51 7.51 -3.56
C ALA A 171 17.10 6.12 -3.27
N ARG A 172 16.63 5.07 -3.97
CA ARG A 172 17.07 3.69 -3.76
C ARG A 172 18.34 3.29 -4.52
N SER A 173 18.62 3.94 -5.65
CA SER A 173 19.79 3.61 -6.50
C SER A 173 21.12 4.11 -5.92
N GLY A 174 21.12 4.80 -4.78
CA GLY A 174 22.35 5.31 -4.17
C GLY A 174 23.08 6.37 -5.02
N VAL A 175 22.44 6.89 -6.07
CA VAL A 175 23.00 7.87 -7.03
C VAL A 175 23.29 9.24 -6.38
N SER A 176 23.15 9.36 -5.05
CA SER A 176 23.45 10.59 -4.35
C SER A 176 23.92 10.35 -2.91
N ASP A 177 24.97 11.07 -2.51
CA ASP A 177 25.40 11.28 -1.11
C ASP A 177 24.38 12.17 -0.34
N ARG A 178 23.10 11.81 -0.38
CA ARG A 178 22.06 12.57 0.32
C ARG A 178 21.96 12.08 1.76
N SER A 179 21.78 13.03 2.67
CA SER A 179 21.47 12.69 4.06
C SER A 179 20.10 12.00 4.13
N ASN A 180 19.98 11.00 5.01
CA ASN A 180 18.71 10.32 5.30
C ASN A 180 17.59 11.32 5.67
N LEU A 181 17.96 12.44 6.30
CA LEU A 181 17.06 13.54 6.62
C LEU A 181 16.41 14.14 5.36
N MET A 182 17.21 14.42 4.32
CA MET A 182 16.67 15.01 3.09
C MET A 182 15.74 14.03 2.36
N ILE A 183 16.07 12.73 2.37
CA ILE A 183 15.21 11.69 1.80
C ILE A 183 13.86 11.68 2.52
N GLY A 184 13.88 11.60 3.86
CA GLY A 184 12.66 11.62 4.67
C GLY A 184 11.80 12.87 4.50
N LEU A 185 12.42 14.05 4.34
CA LEU A 185 11.68 15.29 4.10
C LEU A 185 10.95 15.30 2.76
N ILE A 186 11.58 14.76 1.71
CA ILE A 186 10.96 14.68 0.38
C ILE A 186 9.83 13.64 0.38
N ASP A 187 10.02 12.49 1.03
CA ASP A 187 8.96 11.49 1.20
C ASP A 187 7.77 12.06 1.99
N LEU A 188 8.05 12.79 3.07
CA LEU A 188 7.03 13.48 3.85
C LEU A 188 6.26 14.49 3.00
N LEU A 189 6.96 15.27 2.16
CA LEU A 189 6.31 16.21 1.24
C LEU A 189 5.37 15.50 0.28
N PHE A 190 5.78 14.38 -0.33
CA PHE A 190 4.92 13.57 -1.20
C PHE A 190 3.68 13.07 -0.47
N ILE A 191 3.84 12.53 0.74
CA ILE A 191 2.73 12.05 1.58
C ILE A 191 1.76 13.21 1.88
N LEU A 192 2.26 14.38 2.28
CA LEU A 192 1.42 15.55 2.57
C LEU A 192 0.63 16.01 1.34
N VAL A 193 1.25 16.03 0.16
CA VAL A 193 0.57 16.37 -1.09
C VAL A 193 -0.53 15.36 -1.41
N VAL A 194 -0.28 14.06 -1.26
CA VAL A 194 -1.29 13.00 -1.45
C VAL A 194 -2.44 13.16 -0.47
N LEU A 195 -2.16 13.43 0.81
CA LEU A 195 -3.19 13.66 1.81
C LEU A 195 -4.08 14.84 1.44
N MET A 196 -3.49 15.95 0.99
CA MET A 196 -4.25 17.12 0.52
C MET A 196 -5.14 16.79 -0.68
N ILE A 197 -4.64 15.98 -1.62
CA ILE A 197 -5.43 15.49 -2.77
C ILE A 197 -6.57 14.59 -2.31
N CYS A 198 -6.31 13.66 -1.38
CA CYS A 198 -7.32 12.77 -0.82
C CYS A 198 -8.43 13.57 -0.12
N ILE A 199 -8.07 14.58 0.67
CA ILE A 199 -9.02 15.48 1.34
C ILE A 199 -9.84 16.27 0.32
N TYR A 200 -9.19 16.85 -0.69
CA TYR A 200 -9.86 17.57 -1.77
C TYR A 200 -10.87 16.68 -2.50
N ARG A 201 -10.47 15.46 -2.89
CA ARG A 201 -11.34 14.49 -3.56
C ARG A 201 -12.51 14.06 -2.69
N TYR A 202 -12.25 13.78 -1.42
CA TYR A 202 -13.27 13.40 -0.44
C TYR A 202 -14.34 14.49 -0.30
N ARG A 203 -13.93 15.77 -0.29
CA ARG A 203 -14.86 16.91 -0.16
C ARG A 203 -15.63 17.18 -1.44
N VAL A 204 -14.98 17.15 -2.59
CA VAL A 204 -15.52 17.66 -3.86
C VAL A 204 -16.20 16.59 -4.72
N TYR A 205 -15.63 15.38 -4.84
CA TYR A 205 -16.07 14.39 -5.83
C TYR A 205 -16.79 13.18 -5.24
N PHE A 206 -16.68 12.93 -3.94
CA PHE A 206 -17.21 11.69 -3.37
C PHE A 206 -18.70 11.81 -3.06
N SER A 207 -19.49 10.89 -3.63
CA SER A 207 -20.88 10.67 -3.24
C SER A 207 -20.97 10.17 -1.78
N PRO A 208 -22.13 10.29 -1.11
CA PRO A 208 -22.29 9.84 0.28
C PRO A 208 -21.86 8.38 0.52
N ALA A 209 -22.17 7.47 -0.42
CA ALA A 209 -21.76 6.07 -0.34
C ALA A 209 -20.22 5.90 -0.42
N ARG A 210 -19.55 6.64 -1.31
CA ARG A 210 -18.08 6.62 -1.46
C ARG A 210 -17.39 7.21 -0.24
N LYS A 211 -17.97 8.22 0.39
CA LYS A 211 -17.47 8.77 1.66
C LYS A 211 -17.48 7.71 2.75
N GLN A 212 -18.57 6.94 2.88
CA GLN A 212 -18.65 5.87 3.87
C GLN A 212 -17.63 4.75 3.60
N GLN A 213 -17.47 4.32 2.35
CA GLN A 213 -16.46 3.32 1.98
C GLN A 213 -15.05 3.82 2.30
N THR A 214 -14.75 5.06 1.94
CA THR A 214 -13.43 5.67 2.19
C THR A 214 -13.17 5.82 3.67
N LYS A 215 -14.19 6.16 4.47
CA LYS A 215 -14.05 6.24 5.94
C LYS A 215 -13.59 4.91 6.51
N TRP A 216 -14.22 3.79 6.14
CA TRP A 216 -13.80 2.47 6.60
C TRP A 216 -12.37 2.11 6.18
N VAL A 217 -12.00 2.39 4.93
CA VAL A 217 -10.65 2.12 4.44
C VAL A 217 -9.61 2.99 5.15
N ILE A 218 -9.88 4.28 5.35
CA ILE A 218 -8.97 5.18 6.08
C ILE A 218 -8.85 4.74 7.54
N THR A 219 -9.96 4.39 8.20
CA THR A 219 -9.91 3.90 9.59
C THR A 219 -9.09 2.63 9.70
N GLY A 220 -9.31 1.64 8.83
CA GLY A 220 -8.52 0.40 8.81
C GLY A 220 -7.04 0.65 8.50
N SER A 221 -6.75 1.53 7.52
CA SER A 221 -5.38 1.88 7.15
C SER A 221 -4.66 2.62 8.28
N ALA A 222 -5.34 3.56 8.95
CA ALA A 222 -4.79 4.29 10.09
C ALA A 222 -4.49 3.34 11.26
N MET A 223 -5.39 2.39 11.55
CA MET A 223 -5.13 1.36 12.56
C MET A 223 -3.92 0.50 12.20
N ALA A 224 -3.79 0.10 10.93
CA ALA A 224 -2.64 -0.69 10.47
C ALA A 224 -1.33 0.11 10.59
N VAL A 225 -1.31 1.37 10.14
CA VAL A 225 -0.16 2.27 10.29
C VAL A 225 0.20 2.44 11.77
N ILE A 226 -0.77 2.70 12.65
CA ILE A 226 -0.50 2.83 14.08
C ILE A 226 0.08 1.54 14.66
N ALA A 227 -0.45 0.37 14.31
CA ALA A 227 0.07 -0.90 14.79
C ALA A 227 1.53 -1.13 14.34
N ILE A 228 1.85 -0.81 13.09
CA ILE A 228 3.20 -0.91 12.54
C ILE A 228 4.15 0.09 13.21
N GLN A 229 3.75 1.35 13.35
CA GLN A 229 4.59 2.36 13.99
C GLN A 229 4.76 2.10 15.49
N MET A 230 3.74 1.58 16.18
CA MET A 230 3.87 1.15 17.57
C MET A 230 4.90 0.03 17.70
N ARG A 231 4.90 -0.97 16.81
CA ARG A 231 5.97 -1.98 16.77
C ARG A 231 7.34 -1.32 16.65
N THR A 232 7.53 -0.41 15.71
CA THR A 232 8.81 0.28 15.51
C THR A 232 9.24 1.07 16.76
N ILE A 233 8.33 1.81 17.39
CA ILE A 233 8.61 2.60 18.60
C ILE A 233 8.92 1.71 19.81
N VAL A 234 8.11 0.67 20.05
CA VAL A 234 8.31 -0.27 21.17
C VAL A 234 9.64 -0.97 21.04
N LEU A 235 10.01 -1.42 19.83
CA LEU A 235 11.31 -2.03 19.59
C LEU A 235 12.45 -1.05 19.80
N GLY A 236 12.35 0.15 19.23
CA GLY A 236 13.33 1.21 19.47
C GLY A 236 13.50 1.51 20.95
N TYR A 237 12.42 1.57 21.72
CA TYR A 237 12.43 1.80 23.17
C TYR A 237 13.05 0.65 23.97
N LEU A 238 12.66 -0.60 23.67
CA LEU A 238 13.24 -1.80 24.30
C LEU A 238 14.73 -1.95 23.97
N GLN A 239 15.18 -1.35 22.87
CA GLN A 239 16.55 -1.35 22.40
C GLN A 239 17.28 -0.02 22.62
N LEU A 240 16.76 0.91 23.45
CA LEU A 240 17.44 2.18 23.78
C LEU A 240 18.78 2.00 24.53
N ASN A 241 19.12 0.78 24.95
CA ASN A 241 20.44 0.38 25.46
C ASN A 241 21.26 -0.45 24.45
N ALA A 242 20.82 -0.56 23.21
CA ALA A 242 21.47 -1.35 22.17
C ALA A 242 22.50 -0.52 21.37
N PRO A 243 23.51 -1.16 20.75
CA PRO A 243 24.53 -0.49 19.97
C PRO A 243 23.95 0.27 18.74
N ALA A 244 24.82 1.02 18.05
CA ALA A 244 24.47 1.87 16.90
C ALA A 244 23.86 1.12 15.69
N ASP A 245 23.94 -0.22 15.67
CA ASP A 245 23.34 -1.13 14.70
C ASP A 245 21.81 -1.12 14.73
N VAL A 246 21.18 -0.92 15.90
CA VAL A 246 19.72 -0.86 16.02
C VAL A 246 19.14 0.42 15.41
N TYR A 247 19.87 1.54 15.45
CA TYR A 247 19.42 2.76 14.79
C TYR A 247 19.37 2.58 13.26
N GLN A 248 20.35 1.85 12.70
CA GLN A 248 20.32 1.44 11.29
C GLN A 248 19.14 0.50 11.01
N PHE A 249 18.80 -0.42 11.92
CA PHE A 249 17.61 -1.26 11.81
C PHE A 249 16.31 -0.45 11.77
N ILE A 250 16.15 0.56 12.64
CA ILE A 250 14.97 1.44 12.62
C ILE A 250 14.90 2.23 11.31
N VAL A 251 16.03 2.71 10.80
CA VAL A 251 16.09 3.38 9.47
C VAL A 251 15.73 2.39 8.35
N ILE A 252 16.22 1.15 8.41
CA ILE A 252 15.88 0.13 7.40
C ILE A 252 14.43 -0.34 7.50
N ALA A 253 13.86 -0.41 8.70
CA ALA A 253 12.48 -0.84 8.94
C ALA A 253 11.45 0.29 8.74
N SER A 254 11.86 1.55 8.87
CA SER A 254 10.98 2.73 8.72
C SER A 254 10.87 3.21 7.27
N TYR A 255 11.85 2.86 6.44
CA TYR A 255 11.82 3.11 5.01
C TYR A 255 11.63 1.77 4.31
N PRO A 256 10.50 1.50 3.62
CA PRO A 256 10.39 0.40 2.67
C PRO A 256 11.42 0.55 1.54
#